data_AF-A0A455U850-F1
#
_entry.id   AF-A0A455U850-F1
#
_cell.length_a   1.000
_cell.length_b   1.000
_cell.length_c   1.000
_cell.angle_alpha   90.00
_cell.angle_beta   90.00
_cell.angle_gamma   90.00
#
_symmetry.space_group_name_H-M   'P 1'
#
loop_
_entity.id
_entity.type
_entity.pdbx_description
1 polymer ?
#
loop_
_entity_poly.entity_id
_entity_poly.type
_entity_poly.pdbx_seq_one_letter_code
_entity_poly.pdbx_strand_id
1 'polypeptide(L)'
;MATMSPLLLEHINTRAPELRVTLLAQLILPGTLNRRGFDALGLRHNRITQGEIRLARLYGYEIHAWTVNDRARMSALIDLGVDAIITDYPDRLTALIHDRRELSDGALMLVKLRNWLRQ
;
A
#
# COMPACT_ATOMS: atom_id res chain seq x y z
N MET A 1 11.05 1.37 -10.20
CA MET A 1 11.95 2.35 -9.53
C MET A 1 11.18 3.03 -8.41
N ALA A 2 11.82 3.48 -7.33
CA ALA A 2 11.18 4.27 -6.29
C ALA A 2 11.90 5.62 -6.09
N THR A 3 11.14 6.68 -5.80
CA THR A 3 11.67 8.02 -5.52
C THR A 3 10.86 8.68 -4.40
N MET A 4 11.50 9.54 -3.60
CA MET A 4 10.82 10.38 -2.61
C MET A 4 10.57 11.82 -3.11
N SER A 5 11.06 12.16 -4.31
CA SER A 5 10.95 13.51 -4.87
C SER A 5 9.85 13.55 -5.95
N PRO A 6 8.74 14.26 -5.72
CA PRO A 6 7.72 14.48 -6.74
C PRO A 6 8.25 15.23 -7.96
N LEU A 7 9.22 16.13 -7.76
CA LEU A 7 9.84 16.92 -8.84
C LEU A 7 10.61 16.05 -9.84
N LEU A 8 11.10 14.89 -9.40
CA LEU A 8 11.79 13.97 -10.29
C LEU A 8 10.84 13.10 -11.13
N LEU A 9 9.54 13.04 -10.80
CA LEU A 9 8.60 12.17 -11.53
C LEU A 9 8.48 12.57 -13.00
N GLU A 10 8.32 13.86 -13.29
CA GLU A 10 8.22 14.36 -14.67
C GLU A 10 9.48 14.03 -15.49
N HIS A 11 10.63 14.20 -14.85
CA HIS A 11 11.92 13.91 -15.48
C HIS A 11 12.13 12.43 -15.75
N ILE A 12 11.73 11.56 -14.82
CA ILE A 12 11.78 10.11 -14.99
C ILE A 12 10.82 9.68 -16.11
N ASN A 13 9.57 10.13 -16.06
CA ASN A 13 8.54 9.78 -17.05
C ASN A 13 8.91 10.22 -18.47
N THR A 14 9.66 11.33 -18.61
CA THR A 14 10.12 11.82 -19.92
C THR A 14 11.28 10.98 -20.48
N ARG A 15 12.19 10.52 -19.62
CA ARG A 15 13.42 9.83 -20.05
C ARG A 15 13.30 8.32 -20.13
N ALA A 16 12.41 7.73 -19.35
CA ALA A 16 12.21 6.29 -19.25
C ALA A 16 10.73 5.99 -18.98
N PRO A 17 9.82 6.29 -19.92
CA PRO A 17 8.37 6.14 -19.76
C PRO A 17 7.92 4.69 -19.52
N GLU A 18 8.76 3.71 -19.84
CA GLU A 18 8.51 2.29 -19.60
C GLU A 18 8.72 1.85 -18.16
N LEU A 19 9.43 2.64 -17.34
CA LEU A 19 9.71 2.30 -15.95
C LEU A 19 8.48 2.54 -15.09
N ARG A 20 8.06 1.51 -14.35
CA ARG A 20 7.08 1.69 -13.27
C ARG A 20 7.71 2.46 -12.11
N VAL A 21 7.08 3.54 -11.67
CA VAL A 21 7.59 4.43 -10.62
C VAL A 21 6.69 4.42 -9.39
N THR A 22 7.31 4.14 -8.23
CA THR A 22 6.69 4.34 -6.91
C THR A 22 7.12 5.68 -6.32
N LEU A 23 6.17 6.55 -6.00
CA LEU A 23 6.42 7.74 -5.18
C LEU A 23 6.30 7.38 -3.70
N LEU A 24 7.40 7.46 -2.95
CA LEU A 24 7.44 7.26 -1.51
C LEU A 24 7.17 8.58 -0.79
N ALA A 25 6.11 8.64 0.02
CA ALA A 25 5.72 9.83 0.77
C ALA A 25 5.41 9.50 2.23
N GLN A 26 5.76 10.44 3.13
CA GLN A 26 5.45 10.32 4.55
C GLN A 26 4.03 10.76 4.89
N LEU A 27 3.53 11.77 4.17
CA LEU A 27 2.20 12.36 4.29
C LEU A 27 1.84 12.97 2.94
N ILE A 28 0.56 12.94 2.59
CA ILE A 28 -0.01 13.67 1.46
C ILE A 28 -1.00 14.68 2.01
N LEU A 29 -0.88 15.93 1.60
CA LEU A 29 -1.86 16.95 1.91
C LEU A 29 -3.01 16.88 0.88
N PRO A 30 -4.27 17.08 1.30
CA PRO A 30 -5.39 17.12 0.37
C PRO A 30 -5.15 18.11 -0.77
N GLY A 31 -5.35 17.67 -2.01
CA GLY A 31 -5.24 18.50 -3.20
C GLY A 31 -3.82 18.79 -3.72
N THR A 32 -2.75 18.35 -3.04
CA THR A 32 -1.37 18.70 -3.45
C THR A 32 -0.71 17.68 -4.38
N LEU A 33 -1.26 16.47 -4.48
CA LEU A 33 -0.64 15.38 -5.23
C LEU A 33 -1.25 15.23 -6.63
N ASN A 34 -0.42 15.33 -7.67
CA ASN A 34 -0.79 14.86 -9.01
C ASN A 34 -0.79 13.32 -9.04
N ARG A 35 -1.98 12.73 -9.00
CA ARG A 35 -2.18 11.27 -8.89
C ARG A 35 -2.06 10.49 -10.22
N ARG A 36 -1.61 11.15 -11.30
CA ARG A 36 -1.38 10.51 -12.61
C ARG A 36 0.10 10.41 -12.98
N GLY A 37 1.01 10.90 -12.13
CA GLY A 37 2.44 10.98 -12.42
C GLY A 37 3.27 9.78 -11.96
N PHE A 38 2.65 8.74 -11.40
CA PHE A 38 3.31 7.57 -10.83
C PHE A 38 2.40 6.34 -10.94
N ASP A 39 2.99 5.14 -10.91
CA ASP A 39 2.27 3.87 -10.95
C ASP A 39 1.87 3.36 -9.56
N ALA A 40 2.62 3.78 -8.53
CA ALA A 40 2.36 3.41 -7.16
C ALA A 40 2.66 4.55 -6.19
N LEU A 41 1.89 4.62 -5.11
CA LEU A 41 2.09 5.54 -4.00
C LEU A 41 2.46 4.73 -2.75
N GLY A 42 3.71 4.88 -2.32
CA GLY A 42 4.19 4.30 -1.09
C GLY A 42 3.97 5.24 0.09
N LEU A 43 3.06 4.90 1.00
CA LEU A 43 2.75 5.71 2.18
C LEU A 43 3.18 5.05 3.48
N ARG A 44 3.49 5.89 4.47
CA ARG A 44 3.57 5.41 5.85
C ARG A 44 2.29 4.68 6.21
N HIS A 45 2.44 3.48 6.75
CA HIS A 45 1.31 2.57 6.92
C HIS A 45 0.15 3.15 7.75
N ASN A 46 0.43 4.02 8.72
CA ASN A 46 -0.57 4.69 9.56
C ASN A 46 -1.29 5.88 8.86
N ARG A 47 -0.89 6.24 7.64
CA ARG A 47 -1.55 7.26 6.81
C ARG A 47 -2.43 6.66 5.71
N ILE A 48 -2.41 5.34 5.54
CA ILE A 48 -3.26 4.66 4.57
C ILE A 48 -4.66 4.52 5.16
N THR A 49 -5.64 5.07 4.46
CA THR A 49 -7.05 5.05 4.82
C THR A 49 -7.87 4.41 3.70
N GLN A 50 -9.12 4.03 3.97
CA GLN A 50 -10.03 3.61 2.90
C GLN A 50 -10.23 4.69 1.84
N GLY A 51 -10.15 5.98 2.20
CA GLY A 51 -10.20 7.08 1.24
C GLY A 51 -9.05 7.01 0.24
N GLU A 52 -7.83 6.74 0.70
CA GLU A 52 -6.67 6.60 -0.17
C GLU A 52 -6.77 5.36 -1.07
N ILE A 53 -7.29 4.23 -0.56
CA ILE A 53 -7.54 3.05 -1.39
C ILE A 53 -8.56 3.35 -2.50
N ARG A 54 -9.63 4.09 -2.19
CA ARG A 54 -10.61 4.51 -3.21
C ARG A 54 -9.99 5.43 -4.25
N LEU A 55 -9.16 6.38 -3.83
CA LEU A 55 -8.45 7.28 -4.75
C LEU A 55 -7.47 6.49 -5.64
N ALA A 56 -6.75 5.51 -5.08
CA ALA A 56 -5.86 4.65 -5.83
C ALA A 56 -6.59 3.90 -6.94
N ARG A 57 -7.71 3.27 -6.60
CA ARG A 57 -8.58 2.61 -7.58
C ARG A 57 -9.13 3.57 -8.64
N LEU A 58 -9.54 4.78 -8.24
CA LEU A 58 -10.09 5.79 -9.15
C LEU A 58 -9.08 6.28 -10.18
N TYR A 59 -7.82 6.49 -9.76
CA TYR A 59 -6.77 7.05 -10.61
C TYR A 59 -5.87 5.97 -11.24
N GLY A 60 -6.02 4.70 -10.85
CA GLY A 60 -5.33 3.57 -11.47
C GLY A 60 -3.88 3.37 -11.01
N TYR A 61 -3.55 3.72 -9.77
CA TYR A 61 -2.23 3.46 -9.19
C TYR A 61 -2.32 2.51 -7.99
N GLU A 62 -1.21 1.87 -7.63
CA GLU A 62 -1.08 0.95 -6.50
C GLU A 62 -0.78 1.67 -5.18
N ILE A 63 -1.17 1.09 -4.05
CA ILE A 63 -0.81 1.55 -2.71
C ILE A 63 0.21 0.60 -2.10
N HIS A 64 1.38 1.12 -1.76
CA HIS A 64 2.43 0.38 -1.05
C HIS A 64 2.54 0.90 0.39
N ALA A 65 2.51 0.02 1.39
CA ALA A 65 2.63 0.41 2.79
C ALA A 65 4.06 0.25 3.32
N TRP A 66 4.61 1.25 4.01
CA TRP A 66 5.94 1.17 4.61
C TRP A 66 6.03 1.80 6.01
N THR A 67 7.02 1.47 6.85
CA THR A 67 7.59 0.12 7.01
C THR A 67 6.71 -0.63 7.99
N VAL A 68 6.18 -1.79 7.63
CA VAL A 68 5.21 -2.52 8.45
C VAL A 68 5.87 -3.74 9.07
N ASN A 69 6.11 -3.71 10.38
CA ASN A 69 6.78 -4.82 11.06
C ASN A 69 5.84 -5.63 11.97
N ASP A 70 4.69 -5.07 12.33
CA ASP A 70 3.69 -5.75 13.14
C ASP A 70 2.77 -6.64 12.28
N ARG A 71 2.60 -7.91 12.68
CA ARG A 71 1.80 -8.90 11.94
C ARG A 71 0.31 -8.56 11.92
N ALA A 72 -0.22 -8.01 13.01
CA ALA A 72 -1.64 -7.61 13.04
C ALA A 72 -1.88 -6.42 12.09
N ARG A 73 -0.95 -5.46 12.02
CA ARG A 73 -1.00 -4.36 11.08
C ARG A 73 -0.87 -4.83 9.63
N MET A 74 0.03 -5.77 9.33
CA MET A 74 0.11 -6.39 7.99
C MET A 74 -1.26 -6.98 7.60
N SER A 75 -1.88 -7.76 8.48
CA SER A 75 -3.20 -8.36 8.25
C SER A 75 -4.28 -7.29 8.00
N ALA A 76 -4.29 -6.22 8.79
CA ALA A 76 -5.24 -5.12 8.61
C ALA A 76 -5.04 -4.38 7.28
N LEU A 77 -3.81 -4.17 6.83
CA LEU A 77 -3.52 -3.50 5.56
C LEU A 77 -3.88 -4.38 4.36
N ILE A 78 -3.65 -5.70 4.44
CA ILE A 78 -4.12 -6.66 3.44
C ILE A 78 -5.64 -6.56 3.31
N ASP A 79 -6.36 -6.53 4.43
CA ASP A 79 -7.83 -6.38 4.41
C ASP A 79 -8.30 -5.00 3.96
N LEU A 80 -7.50 -3.97 4.19
CA LEU A 80 -7.75 -2.61 3.71
C LEU A 80 -7.60 -2.52 2.18
N GLY A 81 -6.81 -3.41 1.57
CA GLY A 81 -6.60 -3.50 0.13
C GLY A 81 -5.35 -2.78 -0.37
N VAL A 82 -4.27 -2.78 0.40
CA VAL A 82 -2.96 -2.35 -0.14
C VAL A 82 -2.42 -3.39 -1.12
N ASP A 83 -1.70 -2.94 -2.14
CA ASP A 83 -1.13 -3.81 -3.18
C ASP A 83 0.23 -4.39 -2.77
N ALA A 84 0.99 -3.65 -1.94
CA ALA A 84 2.26 -4.13 -1.42
C ALA A 84 2.50 -3.70 0.04
N ILE A 85 3.31 -4.49 0.75
CA ILE A 85 3.81 -4.18 2.09
C ILE A 85 5.35 -4.24 2.05
N ILE A 86 5.97 -3.14 2.44
CA ILE A 86 7.41 -3.01 2.64
C ILE A 86 7.68 -3.24 4.14
N THR A 87 8.54 -4.21 4.44
CA THR A 87 8.79 -4.71 5.80
C THR A 87 10.24 -5.11 5.99
N ASP A 88 10.73 -5.03 7.22
CA ASP A 88 12.02 -5.60 7.61
C ASP A 88 11.91 -7.12 7.89
N TYR A 89 10.68 -7.67 7.92
CA TYR A 89 10.38 -9.07 8.25
C TYR A 89 9.60 -9.76 7.12
N PRO A 90 10.23 -10.01 5.96
CA PRO A 90 9.56 -10.60 4.79
C PRO A 90 9.05 -12.02 5.06
N ASP A 91 9.76 -12.80 5.87
CA ASP A 91 9.37 -14.13 6.35
C ASP A 91 8.02 -14.10 7.10
N ARG A 92 7.83 -13.10 7.96
CA ARG A 92 6.59 -12.90 8.71
C ARG A 92 5.41 -12.58 7.82
N LEU A 93 5.63 -11.75 6.80
CA LEU A 93 4.60 -11.42 5.80
C LEU A 93 4.24 -12.64 4.95
N THR A 94 5.24 -13.40 4.49
CA THR A 94 5.02 -14.63 3.73
C THR A 94 4.24 -15.67 4.53
N ALA A 95 4.61 -15.91 5.79
CA ALA A 95 3.87 -16.81 6.69
C ALA A 95 2.42 -16.34 6.89
N LEU A 96 2.19 -15.03 7.10
CA LEU A 96 0.85 -14.49 7.22
C LEU A 96 0.00 -14.71 5.96
N ILE A 97 0.57 -14.52 4.76
CA ILE A 97 -0.14 -14.75 3.49
C ILE A 97 -0.47 -16.24 3.34
N HIS A 98 0.45 -17.13 3.69
CA HIS A 98 0.24 -18.57 3.66
C HIS A 98 -0.91 -18.98 4.57
N ASP A 99 -0.84 -18.62 5.86
CA ASP A 99 -1.87 -18.96 6.85
C ASP A 99 -3.25 -18.48 6.39
N ARG A 100 -3.33 -17.28 5.78
CA ARG A 100 -4.59 -16.72 5.27
C ARG A 100 -5.15 -17.47 4.06
N ARG A 101 -4.32 -18.11 3.24
CA ARG A 101 -4.76 -18.94 2.10
C ARG A 101 -5.31 -20.30 2.54
N GLU A 102 -4.90 -20.78 3.71
CA GLU A 102 -5.37 -22.05 4.28
C GLU A 102 -6.68 -21.90 5.09
N LEU A 103 -7.09 -20.67 5.42
CA LEU A 103 -8.34 -20.41 6.11
C LEU A 103 -9.54 -20.72 5.22
N SER A 104 -10.58 -21.30 5.82
CA SER A 104 -11.92 -21.32 5.21
C SER A 104 -12.49 -19.90 5.09
N ASP A 105 -13.46 -19.71 4.19
CA ASP A 105 -14.13 -18.42 3.99
C ASP A 105 -14.70 -17.85 5.31
N GLY A 106 -15.30 -18.70 6.13
CA GLY A 106 -15.83 -18.30 7.45
C GLY A 106 -14.73 -17.83 8.41
N ALA A 107 -13.61 -18.54 8.48
CA ALA A 107 -12.48 -18.15 9.32
C ALA A 107 -11.82 -16.86 8.82
N LEU A 108 -11.68 -16.70 7.50
CA LEU A 108 -11.18 -15.47 6.89
C LEU A 108 -12.12 -14.28 7.16
N MET A 109 -13.43 -14.51 7.17
CA MET A 109 -14.42 -13.49 7.50
C MET A 109 -14.30 -13.03 8.96
N LEU A 110 -14.04 -13.94 9.90
CA LEU A 110 -13.76 -13.59 11.30
C LEU A 110 -12.47 -12.77 11.45
N VAL A 111 -11.42 -13.09 10.69
CA VAL A 111 -10.18 -12.30 10.65
C VAL A 111 -10.44 -10.88 10.13
N LYS A 112 -11.21 -10.76 9.05
CA LYS A 112 -11.63 -9.45 8.49
C LYS A 112 -12.43 -8.65 9.49
N LEU A 113 -13.42 -9.26 10.13
CA LEU A 113 -14.25 -8.62 11.16
C LEU A 113 -13.42 -8.13 12.34
N ARG A 114 -12.50 -8.97 12.85
CA ARG A 114 -11.56 -8.58 13.91
C ARG A 114 -10.72 -7.37 13.49
N ASN A 115 -10.23 -7.33 12.25
CA ASN A 115 -9.40 -6.22 11.77
C ASN A 115 -10.23 -4.94 11.57
N TRP A 116 -11.52 -5.06 11.23
CA TRP A 116 -12.45 -3.93 11.16
C TRP A 116 -12.75 -3.35 12.55
N LEU A 117 -12.95 -4.20 13.55
CA LEU A 117 -13.23 -3.78 14.94
C LEU A 117 -12.05 -3.12 15.65
N ARG A 118 -10.83 -3.23 15.11
CA ARG A 118 -9.60 -2.67 15.71
C ARG A 118 -9.11 -1.39 15.02
N GLN A 119 -9.80 -0.93 13.97
CA GLN A 119 -9.55 0.35 13.31
C GLN A 119 -10.24 1.50 14.04
#